data_AF-A0A0L0FIP0-F1
#
_entry.id   AF-A0A0L0FIP0-F1
#
_cell.length_a   1.000
_cell.length_b   1.000
_cell.length_c   1.000
_cell.angle_alpha   90.00
_cell.angle_beta   90.00
_cell.angle_gamma   90.00
#
_symmetry.space_group_name_H-M   'P 1'
#
loop_
_entity.id
_entity.type
_entity.pdbx_description
1 polymer ?
#
loop_
_entity_poly.entity_id
_entity_poly.type
_entity_poly.pdbx_seq_one_letter_code
_entity_poly.pdbx_strand_id
1 'polypeptide(L)'
;FQLTKQNFNAIDEQSLRTRLSEQPTSNLKKALAGFIDFSPPVAEHCLRQADINVMHKVSDFNLDEGSQDIATIFAALEKAKEISTSITDFKGYIIQKAAAGKKGGTAESAEDPKLFYDEFHPILYAQHTNKHFLEFATFNQAVDEFFSKKESQKLDQQAMTQERSVMKKVPNFHFFTFAVDRQTVQCVLGSLFFLTRDQNV
;
A
#
# COMPACT_ATOMS: atom_id res chain seq x y z
N PHE A 1 -27.57 -1.44 -17.13
CA PHE A 1 -26.16 -1.83 -16.93
C PHE A 1 -25.80 -2.89 -17.95
N GLN A 2 -25.19 -2.51 -19.06
CA GLN A 2 -24.64 -3.48 -20.02
C GLN A 2 -23.42 -4.10 -19.36
N LEU A 3 -23.54 -5.36 -18.94
CA LEU A 3 -22.39 -6.20 -18.67
C LEU A 3 -21.69 -6.34 -20.02
N THR A 4 -20.57 -5.64 -20.19
CA THR A 4 -19.66 -5.87 -21.32
C THR A 4 -19.34 -7.35 -21.29
N LYS A 5 -19.82 -8.07 -22.31
CA LYS A 5 -19.41 -9.44 -22.59
C LYS A 5 -17.88 -9.46 -22.55
N GLN A 6 -17.30 -10.02 -21.49
CA GLN A 6 -15.89 -10.38 -21.54
C GLN A 6 -15.83 -11.43 -22.63
N ASN A 7 -15.25 -11.04 -23.77
CA ASN A 7 -14.99 -11.97 -24.85
C ASN A 7 -14.05 -13.01 -24.26
N PHE A 8 -14.57 -14.22 -24.08
CA PHE A 8 -13.79 -15.41 -23.80
C PHE A 8 -12.95 -15.70 -25.05
N ASN A 9 -11.91 -14.91 -25.27
CA ASN A 9 -10.95 -15.20 -26.31
C ASN A 9 -10.08 -16.33 -25.78
N ALA A 10 -10.05 -17.43 -26.50
CA ALA A 10 -8.90 -18.32 -26.41
C ALA A 10 -7.65 -17.45 -26.59
N ILE A 11 -6.71 -17.55 -25.65
CA ILE A 11 -5.43 -16.87 -25.81
C ILE A 11 -4.72 -17.67 -26.89
N ASP A 12 -4.66 -17.13 -28.09
CA ASP A 12 -3.88 -17.67 -29.19
C ASP A 12 -2.53 -16.97 -29.22
N GLU A 13 -1.45 -17.68 -29.55
CA GLU A 13 -0.10 -17.12 -29.62
C GLU A 13 -0.03 -15.95 -30.63
N GLN A 14 -0.74 -16.07 -31.76
CA GLN A 14 -0.82 -15.02 -32.79
C GLN A 14 -1.53 -13.75 -32.29
N SER A 15 -2.62 -13.93 -31.54
CA SER A 15 -3.39 -12.84 -30.93
C SER A 15 -2.56 -12.12 -29.87
N LEU A 16 -1.79 -12.87 -29.06
CA LEU A 16 -0.85 -12.32 -28.09
C LEU A 16 0.23 -11.48 -28.77
N ARG A 17 0.83 -11.98 -29.85
CA ARG A 17 1.86 -11.25 -30.61
C ARG A 17 1.36 -9.95 -31.19
N THR A 18 0.18 -9.99 -31.82
CA THR A 18 -0.49 -8.79 -32.35
C THR A 18 -0.71 -7.78 -31.23
N ARG A 19 -1.16 -8.23 -30.06
CA ARG A 19 -1.41 -7.34 -28.93
C ARG A 19 -0.13 -6.71 -28.37
N LEU A 20 0.94 -7.47 -28.29
CA LEU A 20 2.24 -6.99 -27.82
C LEU A 20 2.86 -6.01 -28.82
N SER A 21 2.79 -6.29 -30.12
CA SER A 21 3.34 -5.40 -31.16
C SER A 21 2.61 -4.06 -31.27
N GLU A 22 1.33 -3.99 -30.92
CA GLU A 22 0.58 -2.73 -30.81
C GLU A 22 1.07 -1.81 -29.68
N GLN A 23 1.72 -2.35 -28.65
CA GLN A 23 2.13 -1.59 -27.47
C GLN A 23 3.62 -1.73 -27.13
N PRO A 24 4.54 -1.35 -28.03
CA PRO A 24 5.98 -1.55 -27.82
C PRO A 24 6.54 -0.70 -26.66
N THR A 25 5.89 0.42 -26.34
CA THR A 25 6.34 1.37 -25.30
C THR A 25 5.78 1.07 -23.91
N SER A 26 4.79 0.18 -23.80
CA SER A 26 4.16 -0.15 -22.53
C SER A 26 4.90 -1.29 -21.82
N ASN A 27 4.73 -1.37 -20.50
CA ASN A 27 5.26 -2.50 -19.74
C ASN A 27 4.41 -3.74 -20.04
N LEU A 28 5.01 -4.92 -19.95
CA LEU A 28 4.33 -6.18 -20.20
C LEU A 28 3.03 -6.32 -19.38
N LYS A 29 3.02 -5.87 -18.12
CA LYS A 29 1.80 -5.82 -17.28
C LYS A 29 0.64 -5.07 -17.91
N LYS A 30 0.95 -3.94 -18.54
CA LYS A 30 -0.05 -3.01 -19.11
C LYS A 30 -0.49 -3.48 -20.49
N ALA A 31 0.41 -4.06 -21.27
CA ALA A 31 0.07 -4.67 -22.56
C ALA A 31 -0.90 -5.85 -22.40
N LEU A 32 -0.67 -6.67 -21.38
CA LEU A 32 -1.53 -7.80 -21.03
C LEU A 32 -2.83 -7.38 -20.32
N ALA A 33 -2.92 -6.16 -19.79
CA ALA A 33 -4.10 -5.69 -19.08
C ALA A 33 -5.31 -5.61 -20.03
N GLY A 34 -6.39 -6.32 -19.67
CA GLY A 34 -7.60 -6.42 -20.48
C GLY A 34 -7.51 -7.37 -21.68
N PHE A 35 -6.35 -7.99 -21.92
CA PHE A 35 -6.21 -9.12 -22.86
C PHE A 35 -6.40 -10.47 -22.17
N ILE A 36 -6.04 -10.54 -20.88
CA ILE A 36 -6.17 -11.73 -20.04
C ILE A 36 -7.44 -11.68 -19.18
N ASP A 37 -8.06 -12.84 -18.97
CA ASP A 37 -9.29 -12.99 -18.17
C ASP A 37 -9.02 -13.38 -16.69
N PHE A 38 -7.77 -13.66 -16.33
CA PHE A 38 -7.37 -13.98 -14.97
C PHE A 38 -6.85 -12.76 -14.20
N SER A 39 -6.79 -12.89 -12.87
CA SER A 39 -6.37 -11.79 -12.02
C SER A 39 -4.93 -11.34 -12.32
N PRO A 40 -4.65 -10.02 -12.35
CA PRO A 40 -3.30 -9.51 -12.62
C PRO A 40 -2.20 -10.07 -11.70
N PRO A 41 -2.44 -10.34 -10.39
CA PRO A 41 -1.45 -10.97 -9.52
C PRO A 41 -1.09 -12.41 -9.93
N VAL A 42 -2.05 -13.20 -10.44
CA VAL A 42 -1.79 -14.57 -10.94
C VAL A 42 -0.97 -14.53 -12.22
N ALA A 43 -1.28 -13.61 -13.13
CA ALA A 43 -0.48 -13.38 -14.34
C ALA A 43 0.98 -13.05 -14.00
N GLU A 44 1.16 -12.11 -13.07
CA GLU A 44 2.47 -11.68 -12.61
C GLU A 44 3.23 -12.79 -11.87
N HIS A 45 2.54 -13.66 -11.12
CA HIS A 45 3.14 -14.85 -10.50
C HIS A 45 3.73 -15.78 -11.57
N CYS A 46 2.96 -16.13 -12.60
CA CYS A 46 3.39 -17.08 -13.63
C CYS A 46 4.52 -16.51 -14.50
N LEU A 47 4.43 -15.23 -14.85
CA LEU A 47 5.50 -14.55 -15.59
C LEU A 47 6.80 -14.52 -14.78
N ARG A 48 6.73 -14.23 -13.47
CA ARG A 48 7.90 -14.23 -12.60
C ARG A 48 8.45 -15.65 -12.35
N GLN A 49 7.61 -16.68 -12.35
CA GLN A 49 8.05 -18.08 -12.33
C GLN A 49 8.80 -18.48 -13.61
N ALA A 50 8.47 -17.86 -14.74
CA ALA A 50 9.17 -18.03 -16.00
C ALA A 50 10.41 -17.12 -16.15
N ASP A 51 10.84 -16.47 -15.06
CA ASP A 51 11.95 -15.50 -15.02
C ASP A 51 11.75 -14.25 -15.90
N ILE A 52 10.49 -13.94 -16.22
CA ILE A 52 10.12 -12.76 -17.01
C ILE A 52 9.81 -11.59 -16.07
N ASN A 53 10.56 -10.50 -16.22
CA ASN A 53 10.29 -9.28 -15.47
C ASN A 53 9.12 -8.49 -16.10
N VAL A 54 8.03 -8.41 -15.35
CA VAL A 54 6.77 -7.74 -15.73
C VAL A 54 6.93 -6.22 -15.91
N MET A 55 8.01 -5.63 -15.39
CA MET A 55 8.33 -4.20 -15.53
C MET A 55 9.12 -3.86 -16.81
N HIS A 56 9.63 -4.85 -17.54
CA HIS A 56 10.31 -4.61 -18.81
C HIS A 56 9.32 -4.17 -19.89
N LYS A 57 9.82 -3.39 -20.85
CA LYS A 57 8.99 -2.92 -21.96
C LYS A 57 8.80 -4.05 -22.95
N VAL A 58 7.68 -4.00 -23.67
CA VAL A 58 7.40 -4.99 -24.72
C VAL A 58 8.47 -4.96 -25.83
N SER A 59 9.10 -3.79 -26.07
CA SER A 59 10.24 -3.66 -26.99
C SER A 59 11.48 -4.47 -26.62
N ASP A 60 11.61 -4.88 -25.36
CA ASP A 60 12.80 -5.59 -24.87
C ASP A 60 12.71 -7.10 -25.15
N PHE A 61 11.55 -7.59 -25.60
CA PHE A 61 11.28 -8.99 -25.91
C PHE A 61 11.30 -9.24 -27.41
N ASN A 62 11.79 -10.42 -27.80
CA ASN A 62 11.70 -10.86 -29.19
C ASN A 62 10.30 -11.42 -29.49
N LEU A 63 9.55 -10.70 -30.33
CA LEU A 63 8.19 -11.06 -30.75
C LEU A 63 8.11 -11.76 -32.12
N ASP A 64 9.24 -12.19 -32.67
CA ASP A 64 9.30 -12.94 -33.94
C ASP A 64 8.65 -14.32 -33.82
N GLU A 65 8.37 -14.94 -34.97
CA GLU A 65 7.59 -16.18 -35.02
C GLU A 65 8.44 -17.35 -34.58
N GLY A 66 8.02 -18.03 -33.51
CA GLY A 66 8.80 -19.11 -32.90
C GLY A 66 9.93 -18.63 -31.98
N SER A 67 9.97 -17.34 -31.61
CA SER A 67 10.91 -16.85 -30.61
C SER A 67 10.66 -17.48 -29.23
N GLN A 68 11.75 -17.73 -28.49
CA GLN A 68 11.66 -18.35 -27.17
C GLN A 68 10.86 -17.47 -26.18
N ASP A 69 10.96 -16.14 -26.30
CA ASP A 69 10.29 -15.20 -25.39
C ASP A 69 8.77 -15.29 -25.48
N ILE A 70 8.21 -15.27 -26.69
CA ILE A 70 6.76 -15.35 -26.88
C ILE A 70 6.22 -16.71 -26.44
N ALA A 71 6.92 -17.80 -26.75
CA ALA A 71 6.54 -19.15 -26.31
C ALA A 71 6.56 -19.26 -24.77
N THR A 72 7.55 -18.64 -24.13
CA THR A 72 7.67 -18.63 -22.66
C THR A 72 6.55 -17.81 -22.02
N ILE A 73 6.23 -16.63 -22.58
CA ILE A 73 5.09 -15.81 -22.12
C ILE A 73 3.79 -16.59 -22.28
N PHE A 74 3.57 -17.21 -23.44
CA PHE A 74 2.37 -17.99 -23.72
C PHE A 74 2.20 -19.15 -22.72
N ALA A 75 3.25 -19.96 -22.53
CA ALA A 75 3.25 -21.05 -21.55
C ALA A 75 3.00 -20.56 -20.12
N ALA A 76 3.52 -19.38 -19.75
CA ALA A 76 3.22 -18.77 -18.45
C ALA A 76 1.74 -18.38 -18.32
N LEU A 77 1.11 -17.87 -19.37
CA LEU A 77 -0.33 -17.55 -19.37
C LEU A 77 -1.21 -18.82 -19.32
N GLU A 78 -0.81 -19.91 -19.96
CA GLU A 78 -1.50 -21.20 -19.82
C GLU A 78 -1.45 -21.72 -18.39
N LYS A 79 -0.29 -21.66 -17.73
CA LYS A 79 -0.17 -21.99 -16.30
C LYS A 79 -1.04 -21.08 -15.42
N ALA A 80 -1.13 -19.79 -15.75
CA ALA A 80 -2.00 -18.86 -15.02
C ALA A 80 -3.48 -19.26 -15.13
N LYS A 81 -3.91 -19.70 -16.32
CA LYS A 81 -5.26 -20.23 -16.54
C LYS A 81 -5.49 -21.52 -15.75
N GLU A 82 -4.55 -22.45 -15.79
CA GLU A 82 -4.61 -23.70 -15.03
C GLU A 82 -4.79 -23.40 -13.54
N ILE A 83 -3.91 -22.58 -12.96
CA ILE A 83 -3.99 -22.14 -11.56
C ILE A 83 -5.37 -21.52 -11.27
N SER A 84 -5.88 -20.64 -12.14
CA SER A 84 -7.19 -20.03 -11.90
C SER A 84 -8.35 -21.03 -11.92
N THR A 85 -8.21 -22.15 -12.62
CA THR A 85 -9.26 -23.19 -12.70
C THR A 85 -9.09 -24.33 -11.69
N SER A 86 -7.86 -24.60 -11.25
CA SER A 86 -7.52 -25.74 -10.40
C SER A 86 -7.64 -25.45 -8.90
N ILE A 87 -7.81 -24.19 -8.49
CA ILE A 87 -7.92 -23.85 -7.07
C ILE A 87 -9.32 -24.22 -6.56
N THR A 88 -9.45 -25.44 -6.03
CA THR A 88 -10.64 -25.90 -5.29
C THR A 88 -10.44 -25.86 -3.78
N ASP A 89 -9.21 -26.04 -3.29
CA ASP A 89 -8.84 -25.97 -1.87
C ASP A 89 -7.95 -24.76 -1.59
N PHE A 90 -8.56 -23.70 -1.06
CA PHE A 90 -7.87 -22.44 -0.80
C PHE A 90 -7.21 -22.44 0.58
N LYS A 91 -5.88 -22.50 0.62
CA LYS A 91 -5.12 -21.97 1.76
C LYS A 91 -5.25 -20.44 1.80
N GLY A 92 -4.90 -19.83 2.92
CA GLY A 92 -4.89 -18.38 3.06
C GLY A 92 -3.49 -17.86 3.32
N TYR A 93 -3.06 -16.82 2.60
CA TYR A 93 -1.81 -16.14 2.85
C TYR A 93 -2.05 -14.67 3.12
N ILE A 94 -1.48 -14.15 4.21
CA ILE A 94 -1.48 -12.71 4.50
C ILE A 94 -0.06 -12.19 4.33
N ILE A 95 0.10 -11.20 3.45
CA ILE A 95 1.38 -10.53 3.22
C ILE A 95 1.53 -9.39 4.21
N GLN A 96 2.69 -9.36 4.86
CA GLN A 96 3.06 -8.35 5.83
C GLN A 96 4.14 -7.42 5.29
N LYS A 97 4.01 -6.14 5.63
CA LYS A 97 4.96 -5.10 5.27
C LYS A 97 5.42 -4.38 6.53
N ALA A 98 6.73 -4.19 6.67
CA ALA A 98 7.26 -3.35 7.73
C ALA A 98 6.78 -1.90 7.54
N ALA A 99 6.41 -1.22 8.64
CA ALA A 99 6.20 0.22 8.57
C ALA A 99 7.43 0.89 7.97
N ALA A 100 7.22 1.72 6.96
CA ALA A 100 8.26 2.59 6.43
C ALA A 100 8.59 3.66 7.48
N GLY A 101 9.38 3.28 8.48
CA GLY A 101 9.77 4.12 9.59
C GLY A 101 11.06 3.61 10.21
N LYS A 102 12.15 4.34 9.94
CA LYS A 102 13.52 4.20 10.47
C LYS A 102 14.44 3.17 9.80
N LYS A 103 14.90 3.48 8.58
CA LYS A 103 16.34 3.34 8.29
C LYS A 103 17.02 4.57 8.90
N GLY A 104 17.63 4.42 10.07
CA GLY A 104 18.37 5.49 10.75
C GLY A 104 17.82 5.79 12.15
N GLY A 105 18.34 5.05 13.12
CA GLY A 105 18.07 5.25 14.53
C GLY A 105 18.77 4.13 15.29
N THR A 106 19.81 4.51 16.01
CA THR A 106 20.74 3.67 16.77
C THR A 106 20.02 2.65 17.65
N ALA A 107 20.73 1.54 17.88
CA ALA A 107 20.34 0.34 18.60
C ALA A 107 19.66 0.57 19.97
N GLU A 108 18.95 -0.49 20.40
CA GLU A 108 18.33 -0.72 21.72
C GLU A 108 16.81 -0.52 21.77
N SER A 109 16.10 -1.45 21.12
CA SER A 109 14.98 -2.18 21.73
C SER A 109 14.67 -3.40 20.87
N ALA A 110 14.74 -4.59 21.45
CA ALA A 110 14.34 -5.85 20.83
C ALA A 110 12.81 -5.96 20.75
N GLU A 111 12.18 -4.97 20.12
CA GLU A 111 10.77 -4.98 19.78
C GLU A 111 10.72 -5.43 18.31
N ASP A 112 10.11 -6.59 18.05
CA ASP A 112 9.89 -7.08 16.70
C ASP A 112 9.37 -5.94 15.80
N PRO A 113 9.92 -5.75 14.59
CA PRO A 113 9.51 -4.65 13.73
C PRO A 113 7.99 -4.69 13.57
N LYS A 114 7.28 -3.60 13.90
CA LYS A 114 5.81 -3.56 13.78
C LYS A 114 5.42 -3.85 12.32
N LEU A 115 4.98 -5.09 12.08
CA LEU A 115 4.55 -5.59 10.78
C LEU A 115 3.08 -5.22 10.57
N PHE A 116 2.79 -4.60 9.43
CA PHE A 116 1.45 -4.23 9.01
C PHE A 116 0.94 -5.24 7.99
N TYR A 117 -0.32 -5.60 8.13
CA TYR A 117 -0.98 -6.46 7.14
C TYR A 117 -1.24 -5.61 5.91
N ASP A 118 -0.78 -6.06 4.75
CA ASP A 118 -0.84 -5.29 3.51
C ASP A 118 -1.94 -5.83 2.62
N GLU A 119 -1.80 -7.10 2.23
CA GLU A 119 -2.62 -7.82 1.25
C GLU A 119 -2.89 -9.26 1.72
N PHE A 120 -3.95 -9.89 1.21
CA PHE A 120 -4.25 -11.31 1.43
C PHE A 120 -4.54 -12.00 0.11
N HIS A 121 -4.05 -13.22 -0.06
CA HIS A 121 -4.12 -13.99 -1.30
C HIS A 121 -4.42 -15.47 -1.03
N PRO A 122 -5.14 -16.17 -1.93
CA PRO A 122 -5.41 -17.60 -1.80
C PRO A 122 -4.17 -18.49 -2.04
N ILE A 123 -3.16 -17.96 -2.73
CA ILE A 123 -1.89 -18.63 -2.98
C ILE A 123 -0.73 -17.68 -2.69
N LEU A 124 0.43 -18.24 -2.33
CA LEU A 124 1.64 -17.46 -2.16
C LEU A 124 2.24 -17.11 -3.52
N TYR A 125 2.04 -15.86 -3.96
CA TYR A 125 2.60 -15.42 -5.24
C TYR A 125 4.14 -15.29 -5.18
N ALA A 126 4.82 -15.51 -6.32
CA ALA A 126 6.28 -15.43 -6.44
C ALA A 126 6.81 -14.02 -6.18
N GLN A 127 5.95 -13.00 -6.29
CA GLN A 127 6.27 -11.62 -5.93
C GLN A 127 6.39 -11.36 -4.43
N HIS A 128 5.81 -12.25 -3.62
CA HIS A 128 5.73 -12.11 -2.17
C HIS A 128 6.59 -13.12 -1.41
N THR A 129 7.23 -14.08 -2.09
CA THR A 129 8.12 -15.08 -1.46
C THR A 129 9.28 -14.44 -0.69
N ASN A 130 9.76 -13.27 -1.13
CA ASN A 130 10.81 -12.50 -0.45
C ASN A 130 10.29 -11.56 0.67
N LYS A 131 8.98 -11.54 0.94
CA LYS A 131 8.36 -10.70 1.99
C LYS A 131 7.99 -11.55 3.20
N HIS A 132 7.69 -10.89 4.33
CA HIS A 132 7.08 -11.57 5.47
C HIS A 132 5.63 -11.96 5.12
N PHE A 133 5.27 -13.22 5.39
CA PHE A 133 3.92 -13.73 5.15
C PHE A 133 3.48 -14.64 6.30
N LEU A 134 2.16 -14.73 6.49
CA LEU A 134 1.51 -15.70 7.36
C LEU A 134 0.70 -16.67 6.51
N GLU A 135 0.79 -17.96 6.82
CA GLU A 135 0.02 -19.04 6.18
C GLU A 135 -1.11 -19.49 7.11
N PHE A 136 -2.28 -19.71 6.53
CA PHE A 136 -3.49 -20.19 7.19
C PHE A 136 -4.03 -21.41 6.46
N ALA A 137 -4.67 -22.30 7.22
CA ALA A 137 -5.22 -23.55 6.70
C ALA A 137 -6.31 -23.32 5.64
N THR A 138 -7.12 -22.27 5.82
CA THR A 138 -8.18 -21.89 4.87
C THR A 138 -8.10 -20.40 4.52
N PHE A 139 -8.54 -20.05 3.31
CA PHE A 139 -8.62 -18.66 2.89
C PHE A 139 -9.58 -17.84 3.76
N ASN A 140 -10.71 -18.41 4.16
CA ASN A 140 -11.67 -17.73 5.03
C ASN A 140 -11.03 -17.30 6.36
N GLN A 141 -10.20 -18.15 6.97
CA GLN A 141 -9.46 -17.80 8.19
C GLN A 141 -8.52 -16.62 7.96
N ALA A 142 -7.79 -16.60 6.84
CA ALA A 142 -6.92 -15.48 6.50
C ALA A 142 -7.73 -14.18 6.28
N VAL A 143 -8.92 -14.25 5.69
CA VAL A 143 -9.80 -13.09 5.49
C VAL A 143 -10.28 -12.54 6.83
N ASP A 144 -10.78 -13.40 7.72
CA ASP A 144 -11.28 -12.99 9.04
C ASP A 144 -10.16 -12.33 9.88
N GLU A 145 -8.97 -12.92 9.89
CA GLU A 145 -7.80 -12.38 10.59
C GLU A 145 -7.33 -11.06 9.96
N PHE A 146 -7.32 -10.98 8.62
CA PHE A 146 -6.91 -9.78 7.89
C PHE A 146 -7.77 -8.58 8.24
N PHE A 147 -9.10 -8.71 8.17
CA PHE A 147 -10.01 -7.60 8.44
C PHE A 147 -10.03 -7.23 9.92
N SER A 148 -9.93 -8.19 10.83
CA SER A 148 -9.81 -7.94 12.27
C SER A 148 -8.59 -7.07 12.60
N LYS A 149 -7.43 -7.36 12.00
CA LYS A 149 -6.20 -6.59 12.23
C LYS A 149 -6.16 -5.27 11.46
N LYS A 150 -6.68 -5.22 10.22
CA LYS A 150 -6.78 -3.98 9.44
C LYS A 150 -7.68 -2.95 10.11
N GLU A 151 -8.78 -3.38 10.74
CA GLU A 151 -9.66 -2.49 11.49
C GLU A 151 -8.95 -1.88 12.69
N SER A 152 -8.23 -2.69 13.47
CA SER A 152 -7.37 -2.19 14.56
C SER A 152 -6.32 -1.19 14.06
N GLN A 153 -5.64 -1.47 12.94
CA GLN A 153 -4.67 -0.54 12.34
C GLN A 153 -5.31 0.79 11.89
N LYS A 154 -6.55 0.75 11.41
CA LYS A 154 -7.30 1.94 11.00
C LYS A 154 -7.65 2.82 12.22
N LEU A 155 -8.06 2.21 13.33
CA LEU A 155 -8.33 2.92 14.58
C LEU A 155 -7.05 3.56 15.14
N ASP A 156 -5.93 2.85 15.13
CA ASP A 156 -4.62 3.41 15.53
C ASP A 156 -4.25 4.64 14.69
N GLN A 157 -4.44 4.58 13.37
CA GLN A 157 -4.16 5.72 12.47
C GLN A 157 -5.09 6.91 12.73
N GLN A 158 -6.36 6.65 13.04
CA GLN A 158 -7.32 7.69 13.39
C GLN A 158 -6.96 8.35 14.73
N ALA A 159 -6.61 7.57 15.75
CA ALA A 159 -6.13 8.08 17.04
C ALA A 159 -4.88 8.94 16.88
N MET A 160 -3.86 8.46 16.15
CA MET A 160 -2.66 9.25 15.87
C MET A 160 -2.96 10.55 15.10
N THR A 161 -3.91 10.52 14.17
CA THR A 161 -4.32 11.72 13.42
C THR A 161 -5.06 12.69 14.33
N GLN A 162 -5.92 12.19 15.21
CA GLN A 162 -6.64 12.98 16.19
C GLN A 162 -5.68 13.64 17.19
N GLU A 163 -4.73 12.89 17.74
CA GLU A 163 -3.65 13.44 18.59
C GLU A 163 -2.87 14.53 17.88
N ARG A 164 -2.44 14.31 16.63
CA ARG A 164 -1.76 15.33 15.82
C ARG A 164 -2.63 16.56 15.56
N SER A 165 -3.93 16.36 15.34
CA SER A 165 -4.87 17.46 15.10
C SER A 165 -5.12 18.28 16.38
N VAL A 166 -5.12 17.62 17.54
CA VAL A 166 -5.23 18.26 18.86
C VAL A 166 -3.94 19.01 19.19
N MET A 167 -2.76 18.42 18.97
CA MET A 167 -1.48 19.10 19.15
C MET A 167 -1.37 20.38 18.31
N LYS A 168 -1.92 20.39 17.10
CA LYS A 168 -1.98 21.58 16.24
C LYS A 168 -3.04 22.60 16.68
N LYS A 169 -4.04 22.20 17.47
CA LYS A 169 -5.13 23.05 18.00
C LYS A 169 -4.85 23.61 19.39
N VAL A 170 -3.68 23.31 19.98
CA VAL A 170 -3.19 23.99 21.20
C VAL A 170 -2.16 25.10 20.87
N PRO A 171 -2.54 26.20 20.18
CA PRO A 171 -1.81 27.46 20.31
C PRO A 171 -2.56 28.52 21.13
N ASN A 172 -3.65 28.18 21.83
CA ASN A 172 -4.52 29.20 22.44
C ASN A 172 -4.57 29.27 23.98
N PHE A 173 -3.92 28.35 24.71
CA PHE A 173 -3.83 28.47 26.18
C PHE A 173 -2.57 29.23 26.65
N HIS A 174 -1.53 29.25 25.82
CA HIS A 174 -0.30 30.00 26.14
C HIS A 174 -0.48 31.51 25.95
N PHE A 175 -1.40 31.97 25.10
CA PHE A 175 -1.69 33.40 24.93
C PHE A 175 -2.56 33.98 26.06
N PHE A 176 -3.45 33.19 26.65
CA PHE A 176 -4.33 33.66 27.72
C PHE A 176 -3.60 33.87 29.05
N THR A 177 -2.57 33.07 29.34
CA THR A 177 -1.76 33.22 30.56
C THR A 177 -0.89 34.47 30.54
N PHE A 178 -0.38 34.90 29.38
CA PHE A 178 0.38 36.15 29.27
C PHE A 178 -0.47 37.43 29.28
N ALA A 179 -1.73 37.37 28.85
CA ALA A 179 -2.60 38.55 28.81
C ALA A 179 -3.10 38.97 30.20
N VAL A 180 -3.26 38.03 31.14
CA VAL A 180 -3.74 38.33 32.50
C VAL A 180 -2.66 39.04 33.34
N ASP A 181 -1.38 38.84 33.03
CA ASP A 181 -0.28 39.43 33.79
C ASP A 181 -0.03 40.92 33.43
N ARG A 182 -0.31 41.33 32.18
CA ARG A 182 -0.05 42.71 31.74
C ARG A 182 -1.10 43.72 32.20
N GLN A 183 -2.36 43.31 32.35
CA GLN A 183 -3.44 44.21 32.81
C GLN A 183 -3.38 44.45 34.33
N THR A 184 -2.94 43.44 35.10
CA THR A 184 -2.89 43.51 36.57
C THR A 184 -1.78 44.45 37.06
N VAL A 185 -0.63 44.49 36.38
CA VAL A 185 0.49 45.36 36.77
C VAL A 185 0.22 46.85 36.50
N GLN A 186 -0.62 47.18 35.51
CA GLN A 186 -0.94 48.57 35.18
C GLN A 186 -1.98 49.20 36.13
N CYS A 187 -2.84 48.39 36.76
CA CYS A 187 -3.79 48.88 37.76
C CYS A 187 -3.13 49.17 39.12
N VAL A 188 -2.08 48.42 39.52
CA VAL A 188 -1.43 48.63 40.82
C VAL A 188 -0.47 49.83 40.81
N LEU A 189 0.13 50.16 39.67
CA LEU A 189 1.02 51.32 39.53
C LEU A 189 0.27 52.66 39.35
N GLY A 190 -1.00 52.64 38.94
CA GLY A 190 -1.83 53.85 38.79
C GLY A 190 -2.33 54.44 40.12
N SER A 191 -2.49 53.61 41.17
CA SER A 191 -2.98 54.08 42.48
C SER A 191 -1.87 54.60 43.41
N LEU A 192 -0.60 54.38 43.09
CA LEU A 192 0.52 54.86 43.92
C LEU A 192 1.09 56.22 43.49
N PHE A 193 0.71 56.74 42.32
CA PHE A 193 1.23 58.04 41.83
C PHE A 193 0.36 59.25 42.23
N PHE A 194 -0.82 59.05 42.82
CA PHE A 194 -1.72 60.14 43.22
C PHE A 194 -1.64 60.56 44.69
N LEU A 195 -0.78 59.95 45.50
CA LEU A 195 -0.68 60.21 46.95
C LEU A 195 0.66 60.81 47.43
N THR A 196 1.53 61.24 46.52
CA THR A 196 2.81 61.89 46.88
C THR A 196 3.09 63.14 46.04
N ARG A 197 2.10 64.02 45.90
CA ARG A 197 2.32 65.39 45.43
C ARG A 197 1.51 66.40 46.23
N ASP A 198 1.61 66.32 47.55
CA ASP A 198 1.05 67.34 48.46
C ASP A 198 1.89 67.52 49.74
N GLN A 199 3.21 67.54 49.61
CA GLN A 199 4.14 68.13 50.59
C GLN A 199 5.48 68.44 49.91
N ASN A 200 5.54 69.55 49.18
CA ASN A 200 6.66 70.50 49.30
C ASN A 200 6.30 71.82 48.58
N VAL A 201 6.44 72.91 49.34
CA VAL A 201 6.11 74.34 49.08
C VAL A 201 4.69 74.75 49.41
#